data_AF-A0A4Y7Q2R6-F1
#
_entry.id   AF-A0A4Y7Q2R6-F1
#
_cell.length_a   1.000
_cell.length_b   1.000
_cell.length_c   1.000
_cell.angle_alpha   90.00
_cell.angle_beta   90.00
_cell.angle_gamma   90.00
#
_symmetry.space_group_name_H-M   'P 1'
#
loop_
_entity.id
_entity.type
_entity.pdbx_description
1 polymer ?
#
loop_
_entity_poly.entity_id
_entity_poly.type
_entity_poly.pdbx_seq_one_letter_code
_entity_poly.pdbx_strand_id
1 'polypeptide(L)'
;MPLPLLPRRLKVQNKSRDEGIRESRRTDAVAAARAFAPVALSALMQSTDVFPPLKSAVSVLHQIYDTCERMKNNREGADELRMLVESVRDSLVKMFADETDICSELCDALIRFDQALTNFLDAVDGVRWRKNRMMRLAYSSRDAETLRTVRQRLDDATKLLMLVVTMHQSKTLHSISKTVDTTGSGVARVEGLVLEVGYMRAQLAQPQRRPPEEFFF
;
A
#
# COMPACT_ATOMS: atom_id res chain seq x y z
N MET A 1 -14.61 -1.92 -72.11
CA MET A 1 -13.46 -2.63 -72.71
C MET A 1 -12.21 -1.81 -72.44
N PRO A 2 -11.10 -2.32 -71.86
CA PRO A 2 -10.91 -3.28 -70.77
C PRO A 2 -10.31 -2.61 -69.50
N LEU A 3 -10.40 -3.29 -68.35
CA LEU A 3 -9.81 -2.91 -67.05
C LEU A 3 -8.39 -3.51 -66.90
N PRO A 4 -7.44 -2.84 -66.21
CA PRO A 4 -6.13 -3.42 -65.90
C PRO A 4 -6.18 -4.30 -64.64
N LEU A 5 -5.61 -5.50 -64.78
CA LEU A 5 -5.37 -6.50 -63.75
C LEU A 5 -4.28 -6.03 -62.76
N LEU A 6 -4.53 -6.21 -61.46
CA LEU A 6 -3.54 -6.07 -60.39
C LEU A 6 -3.54 -7.31 -59.47
N PRO A 7 -2.44 -7.56 -58.73
CA PRO A 7 -1.87 -8.89 -58.60
C PRO A 7 -2.38 -9.70 -57.40
N ARG A 8 -2.38 -11.01 -57.62
CA ARG A 8 -2.74 -12.10 -56.71
C ARG A 8 -1.76 -12.16 -55.53
N ARG A 9 -2.16 -11.62 -54.37
CA ARG A 9 -1.41 -11.70 -53.12
C ARG A 9 -1.65 -13.04 -52.43
N LEU A 10 -0.59 -13.80 -52.21
CA LEU A 10 -0.57 -15.08 -51.50
C LEU A 10 -1.04 -14.89 -50.05
N LYS A 11 -2.05 -15.67 -49.65
CA LYS A 11 -2.61 -15.70 -48.29
C LYS A 11 -2.06 -16.95 -47.59
N VAL A 12 -0.96 -16.79 -46.86
CA VAL A 12 -0.44 -17.81 -45.95
C VAL A 12 -1.30 -17.76 -44.68
N GLN A 13 -2.03 -18.85 -44.45
CA GLN A 13 -2.96 -19.00 -43.33
C GLN A 13 -2.30 -19.86 -42.25
N ASN A 14 -1.48 -19.24 -41.39
CA ASN A 14 -1.02 -19.90 -40.16
C ASN A 14 -2.04 -19.65 -39.06
N LYS A 15 -2.89 -20.66 -38.82
CA LYS A 15 -3.89 -20.69 -37.75
C LYS A 15 -3.26 -21.40 -36.55
N SER A 16 -2.43 -20.70 -35.77
CA SER A 16 -2.00 -21.17 -34.45
C SER A 16 -3.13 -20.98 -33.47
N ARG A 17 -3.76 -22.08 -33.09
CA ARG A 17 -4.89 -22.15 -32.18
C ARG A 17 -4.36 -22.64 -30.82
N ASP A 18 -3.74 -21.76 -30.05
CA ASP A 18 -3.30 -22.11 -28.69
C ASP A 18 -3.11 -20.90 -27.75
N GLU A 19 -4.11 -20.02 -27.63
CA GLU A 19 -4.12 -18.94 -26.62
C GLU A 19 -5.42 -18.88 -25.79
N GLY A 20 -6.18 -19.97 -25.71
CA GLY A 20 -7.49 -19.97 -25.03
C GLY A 20 -7.48 -20.20 -23.50
N ILE A 21 -6.35 -20.60 -22.90
CA ILE A 21 -6.36 -21.19 -21.54
C ILE A 21 -5.82 -20.25 -20.46
N ARG A 22 -5.14 -19.14 -20.82
CA ARG A 22 -4.56 -18.20 -19.84
C ARG A 22 -5.44 -17.00 -19.48
N GLU A 23 -6.44 -16.64 -20.30
CA GLU A 23 -7.31 -15.49 -20.01
C GLU A 23 -8.44 -15.81 -19.03
N SER A 24 -8.98 -17.03 -19.05
CA SER A 24 -10.09 -17.43 -18.17
C SER A 24 -9.72 -17.39 -16.67
N ARG A 25 -8.44 -17.54 -16.34
CA ARG A 25 -7.99 -17.55 -14.93
C ARG A 25 -7.83 -16.14 -14.35
N ARG A 26 -7.61 -15.13 -15.20
CA ARG A 26 -7.50 -13.72 -14.77
C ARG A 26 -8.86 -13.10 -14.48
N THR A 27 -9.89 -13.46 -15.24
CA THR A 27 -11.26 -12.97 -15.01
C THR A 27 -11.83 -13.46 -13.68
N ASP A 28 -11.55 -14.72 -13.30
CA ASP A 28 -12.07 -15.32 -12.06
C ASP A 28 -11.37 -14.76 -10.81
N ALA A 29 -10.06 -14.50 -10.88
CA ALA A 29 -9.32 -13.86 -9.79
C ALA A 29 -9.76 -12.40 -9.57
N VAL A 30 -10.01 -11.65 -10.65
CA VAL A 30 -10.51 -10.27 -10.58
C VAL A 30 -11.97 -10.24 -10.08
N ALA A 31 -12.80 -11.21 -10.47
CA ALA A 31 -14.17 -11.34 -9.96
C ALA A 31 -14.21 -11.72 -8.48
N ALA A 32 -13.33 -12.62 -8.04
CA ALA A 32 -13.18 -12.97 -6.62
C ALA A 32 -12.65 -11.77 -5.81
N ALA A 33 -11.62 -11.07 -6.29
CA ALA A 33 -11.11 -9.86 -5.64
C ALA A 33 -12.21 -8.78 -5.50
N ARG A 34 -13.05 -8.60 -6.52
CA ARG A 34 -14.24 -7.72 -6.45
C ARG A 34 -15.27 -8.17 -5.42
N ALA A 35 -15.45 -9.47 -5.23
CA ALA A 35 -16.38 -9.99 -4.23
C ALA A 35 -15.86 -9.83 -2.78
N PHE A 36 -14.54 -9.79 -2.59
CA PHE A 36 -13.91 -9.63 -1.27
C PHE A 36 -13.56 -8.18 -0.91
N ALA A 37 -13.44 -7.29 -1.89
CA ALA A 37 -13.18 -5.86 -1.68
C ALA A 37 -14.18 -5.15 -0.73
N PRO A 38 -15.49 -5.49 -0.69
CA PRO A 38 -16.43 -4.92 0.28
C PRO A 38 -16.17 -5.42 1.71
N VAL A 39 -15.72 -6.67 1.86
CA VAL A 39 -15.49 -7.29 3.17
C VAL A 39 -14.24 -6.73 3.85
N ALA A 40 -13.15 -6.56 3.10
CA ALA A 40 -11.92 -5.93 3.61
C ALA A 40 -12.15 -4.45 3.98
N LEU A 41 -12.98 -3.73 3.22
CA LEU A 41 -13.43 -2.39 3.56
C LEU A 41 -14.24 -2.36 4.86
N SER A 42 -15.15 -3.32 5.04
CA SER A 42 -16.01 -3.39 6.21
C SER A 42 -15.19 -3.60 7.48
N ALA A 43 -14.16 -4.45 7.41
CA ALA A 43 -13.21 -4.66 8.50
C ALA A 43 -12.42 -3.39 8.84
N LEU A 44 -11.97 -2.64 7.81
CA LEU A 44 -11.31 -1.34 8.03
C LEU A 44 -12.28 -0.29 8.59
N MET A 45 -13.53 -0.24 8.09
CA MET A 45 -14.56 0.66 8.57
C MET A 45 -14.96 0.38 10.02
N GLN A 46 -14.82 -0.88 10.47
CA GLN A 46 -15.06 -1.29 11.86
C GLN A 46 -13.84 -1.03 12.77
N SER A 47 -12.60 -1.08 12.25
CA SER A 47 -11.41 -0.68 13.05
C SER A 47 -11.19 0.85 13.09
N THR A 48 -11.82 1.60 12.18
CA THR A 48 -11.65 3.05 12.03
C THR A 48 -12.58 3.92 12.86
N ASP A 49 -13.37 3.37 13.79
CA ASP A 49 -13.95 4.22 14.85
C ASP A 49 -12.86 4.94 15.68
N VAL A 50 -11.60 4.49 15.56
CA VAL A 50 -10.41 5.13 16.12
C VAL A 50 -9.84 6.26 15.24
N PHE A 51 -10.16 6.33 13.93
CA PHE A 51 -9.51 7.25 12.98
C PHE A 51 -10.46 7.86 11.94
N PRO A 52 -11.15 8.96 12.28
CA PRO A 52 -12.11 9.62 11.39
C PRO A 52 -11.57 10.02 10.00
N PRO A 53 -10.33 10.55 9.83
CA PRO A 53 -9.82 10.93 8.51
C PRO A 53 -9.62 9.74 7.57
N LEU A 54 -9.17 8.59 8.08
CA LEU A 54 -8.98 7.38 7.28
C LEU A 54 -10.33 6.82 6.80
N LYS A 55 -11.33 6.80 7.69
CA LYS A 55 -12.71 6.39 7.34
C LYS A 55 -13.30 7.28 6.25
N SER A 56 -13.11 8.60 6.37
CA SER A 56 -13.52 9.56 5.35
C SER A 56 -12.84 9.28 4.00
N ALA A 57 -11.51 9.21 3.99
CA ALA A 57 -10.73 8.96 2.78
C ALA A 57 -11.17 7.67 2.06
N VAL A 58 -11.35 6.61 2.83
CA VAL A 58 -11.81 5.31 2.33
C VAL A 58 -13.23 5.40 1.75
N SER A 59 -14.13 6.12 2.39
CA SER A 59 -15.49 6.37 1.87
C SER A 59 -15.46 7.17 0.57
N VAL A 60 -14.65 8.24 0.50
CA VAL A 60 -14.52 9.06 -0.72
C VAL A 60 -13.93 8.24 -1.88
N LEU A 61 -12.92 7.39 -1.63
CA LEU A 61 -12.40 6.47 -2.63
C LEU A 61 -13.49 5.52 -3.17
N HIS A 62 -14.36 5.01 -2.29
CA HIS A 62 -15.49 4.19 -2.72
C HIS A 62 -16.49 4.98 -3.57
N GLN A 63 -16.76 6.24 -3.24
CA GLN A 63 -17.63 7.10 -4.06
C GLN A 63 -17.03 7.39 -5.44
N ILE A 64 -15.72 7.64 -5.52
CA ILE A 64 -15.01 7.81 -6.81
C ILE A 64 -15.14 6.53 -7.64
N TYR A 65 -14.92 5.37 -7.02
CA TYR A 65 -15.07 4.06 -7.66
C TYR A 65 -16.46 3.89 -8.30
N ASP A 66 -17.49 4.09 -7.50
CA ASP A 66 -18.89 3.99 -7.89
C ASP A 66 -19.25 4.98 -9.02
N THR A 67 -18.73 6.20 -8.93
CA THR A 67 -18.95 7.21 -9.97
C THR A 67 -18.27 6.79 -11.28
N CYS A 68 -17.03 6.29 -11.24
CA CYS A 68 -16.34 5.73 -12.41
C CYS A 68 -17.10 4.55 -13.02
N GLU A 69 -17.61 3.62 -12.22
CA GLU A 69 -18.38 2.47 -12.70
C GLU A 69 -19.66 2.90 -13.44
N ARG A 70 -20.31 3.96 -12.96
CA ARG A 70 -21.53 4.52 -13.58
C ARG A 70 -21.25 5.38 -14.81
N MET A 71 -19.99 5.65 -15.18
CA MET A 71 -19.66 6.46 -16.33
C MET A 71 -19.94 5.73 -17.66
N LYS A 72 -20.72 6.40 -18.51
CA LYS A 72 -21.03 5.90 -19.87
C LYS A 72 -20.07 6.39 -20.95
N ASN A 73 -19.34 7.49 -20.70
CA ASN A 73 -18.36 8.06 -21.64
C ASN A 73 -16.97 8.02 -21.00
N ASN A 74 -15.92 8.17 -21.82
CA ASN A 74 -14.52 8.10 -21.38
C ASN A 74 -14.23 6.83 -20.56
N ARG A 75 -14.79 5.68 -21.00
CA ARG A 75 -14.71 4.41 -20.26
C ARG A 75 -13.28 3.99 -19.98
N GLU A 76 -12.39 4.15 -20.94
CA GLU A 76 -10.97 3.84 -20.76
C GLU A 76 -10.36 4.62 -19.58
N GLY A 77 -10.49 5.95 -19.58
CA GLY A 77 -9.99 6.78 -18.47
C GLY A 77 -10.69 6.50 -17.13
N ALA A 78 -11.99 6.19 -17.17
CA ALA A 78 -12.74 5.81 -15.97
C ALA A 78 -12.30 4.44 -15.42
N ASP A 79 -12.05 3.46 -16.28
CA ASP A 79 -11.57 2.13 -15.92
C ASP A 79 -10.14 2.19 -15.35
N GLU A 80 -9.26 3.00 -15.95
CA GLU A 80 -7.92 3.26 -15.42
C GLU A 80 -7.93 3.92 -14.04
N LEU A 81 -8.75 4.97 -13.87
CA LEU A 81 -8.92 5.63 -12.58
C LEU A 81 -9.49 4.66 -11.54
N ARG A 82 -10.45 3.82 -11.94
CA ARG A 82 -11.03 2.79 -11.07
C ARG A 82 -9.99 1.78 -10.59
N MET A 83 -9.13 1.27 -11.48
CA MET A 83 -8.05 0.36 -11.11
C MET A 83 -7.05 1.02 -10.14
N LEU A 84 -6.75 2.31 -10.37
CA LEU A 84 -5.91 3.06 -9.44
C LEU A 84 -6.56 3.17 -8.06
N VAL A 85 -7.85 3.51 -7.99
CA VAL A 85 -8.60 3.59 -6.73
C VAL A 85 -8.62 2.24 -5.99
N GLU A 86 -8.80 1.12 -6.68
CA GLU A 86 -8.69 -0.23 -6.10
C GLU A 86 -7.29 -0.45 -5.48
N SER A 87 -6.23 -0.15 -6.24
CA SER A 87 -4.84 -0.28 -5.77
C SER A 87 -4.55 0.60 -4.54
N VAL A 88 -5.07 1.82 -4.52
CA VAL A 88 -4.92 2.75 -3.39
C VAL A 88 -5.64 2.20 -2.16
N ARG A 89 -6.86 1.69 -2.30
CA ARG A 89 -7.60 1.07 -1.20
C ARG A 89 -6.85 -0.13 -0.62
N ASP A 90 -6.33 -1.01 -1.46
CA ASP A 90 -5.54 -2.16 -1.02
C ASP A 90 -4.27 -1.75 -0.29
N SER A 91 -3.62 -0.66 -0.74
CA SER A 91 -2.45 -0.09 -0.09
C SER A 91 -2.79 0.50 1.28
N LEU A 92 -3.90 1.24 1.41
CA LEU A 92 -4.37 1.76 2.70
C LEU A 92 -4.67 0.63 3.68
N VAL A 93 -5.34 -0.44 3.24
CA VAL A 93 -5.63 -1.60 4.08
C VAL A 93 -4.34 -2.20 4.65
N LYS A 94 -3.32 -2.38 3.80
CA LYS A 94 -2.03 -2.95 4.24
C LYS A 94 -1.25 -2.01 5.15
N MET A 95 -1.27 -0.71 4.89
CA MET A 95 -0.53 0.27 5.69
C MET A 95 -1.09 0.44 7.10
N PHE A 96 -2.41 0.31 7.27
CA PHE A 96 -3.09 0.57 8.55
C PHE A 96 -3.62 -0.71 9.20
N ALA A 97 -3.16 -1.90 8.78
CA ALA A 97 -3.62 -3.17 9.34
C ALA A 97 -3.23 -3.34 10.83
N ASP A 98 -2.01 -2.92 11.18
CA ASP A 98 -1.40 -3.15 12.49
C ASP A 98 -1.20 -1.86 13.31
N GLU A 99 -1.63 -0.71 12.76
CA GLU A 99 -1.33 0.60 13.34
C GLU A 99 -2.28 0.90 14.50
N THR A 100 -1.78 0.76 15.72
CA THR A 100 -2.52 1.04 16.96
C THR A 100 -2.34 2.48 17.45
N ASP A 101 -1.29 3.16 17.00
CA ASP A 101 -0.98 4.55 17.36
C ASP A 101 -0.52 5.33 16.12
N ILE A 102 -1.29 6.34 15.71
CA ILE A 102 -0.99 7.17 14.55
C ILE A 102 -0.35 8.47 15.04
N CYS A 103 0.92 8.68 14.69
CA CYS A 103 1.60 9.92 15.03
C CYS A 103 0.98 11.14 14.35
N SER A 104 1.20 12.33 14.92
CA SER A 104 0.65 13.60 14.42
C SER A 104 0.92 13.84 12.94
N GLU A 105 2.12 13.53 12.46
CA GLU A 105 2.52 13.75 11.07
C GLU A 105 1.77 12.85 10.10
N LEU A 106 1.45 11.62 10.52
CA LEU A 106 0.66 10.68 9.73
C LEU A 106 -0.82 11.09 9.71
N CYS A 107 -1.35 11.58 10.84
CA CYS A 107 -2.68 12.18 10.91
C CYS A 107 -2.80 13.38 9.94
N ASP A 108 -1.86 14.31 9.97
CA ASP A 108 -1.84 15.48 9.08
C ASP A 108 -1.77 15.08 7.60
N ALA A 109 -0.95 14.08 7.28
CA ALA A 109 -0.84 13.54 5.92
C ALA A 109 -2.16 12.91 5.46
N LEU A 110 -2.85 12.16 6.34
CA LEU A 110 -4.16 11.59 6.05
C LEU A 110 -5.23 12.66 5.85
N ILE A 111 -5.25 13.73 6.64
CA ILE A 111 -6.18 14.84 6.46
C ILE A 111 -5.98 15.51 5.10
N ARG A 112 -4.72 15.77 4.71
CA ARG A 112 -4.41 16.34 3.39
C ARG A 112 -4.80 15.39 2.26
N PHE A 113 -4.60 14.09 2.46
CA PHE A 113 -4.99 13.07 1.51
C PHE A 113 -6.52 13.02 1.33
N ASP A 114 -7.28 13.02 2.43
CA ASP A 114 -8.75 13.05 2.42
C ASP A 114 -9.30 14.32 1.72
N GLN A 115 -8.72 15.48 2.00
CA GLN A 115 -9.06 16.73 1.30
C GLN A 115 -8.77 16.64 -0.20
N ALA A 116 -7.65 16.04 -0.60
CA ALA A 116 -7.32 15.83 -2.00
C ALA A 116 -8.34 14.90 -2.68
N LEU A 117 -8.72 13.80 -2.02
CA LEU A 117 -9.74 12.87 -2.51
C LEU A 117 -11.10 13.54 -2.70
N THR A 118 -11.51 14.41 -1.78
CA THR A 118 -12.77 15.16 -1.90
C THR A 118 -12.77 16.04 -3.15
N ASN A 119 -11.67 16.76 -3.39
CA ASN A 119 -11.51 17.56 -4.61
C ASN A 119 -11.51 16.69 -5.89
N PHE A 120 -10.98 15.48 -5.82
CA PHE A 120 -11.01 14.54 -6.94
C PHE A 120 -12.42 14.04 -7.21
N LEU A 121 -13.20 13.72 -6.17
CA LEU A 121 -14.60 13.31 -6.31
C LEU A 121 -15.42 14.40 -6.99
N ASP A 122 -15.28 15.67 -6.57
CA ASP A 122 -15.97 16.80 -7.20
C ASP A 122 -15.63 16.92 -8.69
N ALA A 123 -14.35 16.75 -9.06
CA ALA A 123 -13.91 16.79 -10.44
C ALA A 123 -14.49 15.64 -11.28
N VAL A 124 -14.52 14.42 -10.72
CA VAL A 124 -15.06 13.23 -11.40
C VAL A 124 -16.59 13.31 -11.54
N ASP A 125 -17.29 13.80 -10.52
CA ASP A 125 -18.75 14.03 -10.59
C ASP A 125 -19.11 15.11 -11.61
N GLY A 126 -18.28 16.14 -11.77
CA GLY A 126 -18.41 17.14 -12.83
C GLY A 126 -18.38 16.55 -14.24
N VAL A 127 -17.58 15.49 -14.46
CA VAL A 127 -17.54 14.76 -15.75
C VAL A 127 -18.80 13.90 -15.94
N ARG A 128 -19.30 13.29 -14.86
CA ARG A 128 -20.49 12.42 -14.91
C ARG A 128 -21.77 13.18 -15.29
N TRP A 129 -21.97 14.40 -14.78
CA TRP A 129 -23.29 15.04 -14.77
C TRP A 129 -23.77 15.70 -16.09
N ARG A 130 -23.08 15.50 -17.21
CA ARG A 130 -23.49 16.10 -18.50
C ARG A 130 -24.69 15.38 -19.13
N LYS A 131 -25.91 15.91 -18.88
CA LYS A 131 -27.19 15.34 -19.35
C LYS A 131 -27.36 15.30 -20.88
N ASN A 132 -26.79 16.26 -21.61
CA ASN A 132 -27.03 16.41 -23.05
C ASN A 132 -25.99 15.65 -23.90
N ARG A 133 -26.44 14.90 -24.92
CA ARG A 133 -25.56 14.16 -25.85
C ARG A 133 -24.58 15.08 -26.60
N MET A 134 -25.03 16.26 -27.03
CA MET A 134 -24.15 17.23 -27.71
C MET A 134 -23.07 17.79 -26.79
N MET A 135 -23.42 18.10 -25.53
CA MET A 135 -22.44 18.53 -24.52
C MET A 135 -21.42 17.41 -24.26
N ARG A 136 -21.84 16.15 -24.16
CA ARG A 136 -20.91 15.03 -23.98
C ARG A 136 -19.88 14.94 -25.10
N LEU A 137 -20.27 15.18 -26.35
CA LEU A 137 -19.34 15.16 -27.48
C LEU A 137 -18.41 16.39 -27.47
N ALA A 138 -18.97 17.59 -27.27
CA ALA A 138 -18.20 18.83 -27.26
C ALA A 138 -17.13 18.87 -26.16
N TYR A 139 -17.38 18.20 -25.04
CA TYR A 139 -16.49 18.18 -23.89
C TYR A 139 -15.73 16.86 -23.70
N SER A 140 -15.86 15.88 -24.60
CA SER A 140 -15.23 14.56 -24.42
C SER A 140 -13.72 14.65 -24.21
N SER A 141 -13.03 15.49 -24.98
CA SER A 141 -11.57 15.69 -24.83
C SER A 141 -11.21 16.35 -23.50
N ARG A 142 -11.97 17.37 -23.08
CA ARG A 142 -11.77 18.04 -21.78
C ARG A 142 -12.04 17.11 -20.60
N ASP A 143 -13.08 16.29 -20.72
CA ASP A 143 -13.46 15.32 -19.69
C ASP A 143 -12.40 14.21 -19.58
N ALA A 144 -11.86 13.72 -20.71
CA ALA A 144 -10.74 12.78 -20.72
C ALA A 144 -9.49 13.37 -20.06
N GLU A 145 -9.17 14.64 -20.34
CA GLU A 145 -8.05 15.34 -19.72
C GLU A 145 -8.25 15.57 -18.22
N THR A 146 -9.49 15.83 -17.81
CA THR A 146 -9.85 15.94 -16.39
C THR A 146 -9.62 14.62 -15.68
N LEU A 147 -10.07 13.49 -16.25
CA LEU A 147 -9.85 12.15 -15.68
C LEU A 147 -8.35 11.81 -15.61
N ARG A 148 -7.58 12.13 -16.65
CA ARG A 148 -6.11 11.97 -16.64
C ARG A 148 -5.47 12.78 -15.51
N THR A 149 -5.86 14.05 -15.36
CA THR A 149 -5.34 14.93 -14.31
C THR A 149 -5.67 14.39 -12.92
N VAL A 150 -6.92 13.96 -12.70
CA VAL A 150 -7.34 13.36 -11.43
C VAL A 150 -6.54 12.09 -11.13
N ARG A 151 -6.37 11.21 -12.12
CA ARG A 151 -5.56 9.99 -11.98
C ARG A 151 -4.13 10.31 -11.57
N GLN A 152 -3.47 11.25 -12.25
CA GLN A 152 -2.10 11.65 -11.92
C GLN A 152 -2.01 12.21 -10.49
N ARG A 153 -2.93 13.11 -10.12
CA ARG A 153 -2.94 13.71 -8.78
C ARG A 153 -3.26 12.70 -7.67
N LEU A 154 -4.10 11.71 -7.95
CA LEU A 154 -4.38 10.61 -7.02
C LEU A 154 -3.13 9.75 -6.80
N ASP A 155 -2.41 9.42 -7.86
CA ASP A 155 -1.14 8.69 -7.78
C ASP A 155 -0.09 9.49 -6.98
N ASP A 156 0.06 10.79 -7.24
CA ASP A 156 0.97 11.67 -6.50
C ASP A 156 0.59 11.78 -5.02
N ALA A 157 -0.69 11.99 -4.70
CA ALA A 157 -1.18 12.06 -3.33
C ALA A 157 -0.95 10.74 -2.57
N THR A 158 -1.13 9.60 -3.25
CA THR A 158 -0.87 8.27 -2.70
C THR A 158 0.61 8.08 -2.41
N LYS A 159 1.49 8.44 -3.35
CA LYS A 159 2.95 8.39 -3.14
C LYS A 159 3.40 9.26 -1.96
N LEU A 160 2.83 10.45 -1.83
CA LEU A 160 3.13 11.33 -0.68
C LEU A 160 2.71 10.69 0.64
N LEU A 161 1.51 10.10 0.71
CA LEU A 161 1.06 9.38 1.90
C LEU A 161 1.98 8.19 2.22
N MET A 162 2.31 7.37 1.22
CA MET A 162 3.22 6.22 1.38
C MET A 162 4.61 6.66 1.86
N LEU A 163 5.12 7.79 1.38
CA LEU A 163 6.40 8.34 1.82
C LEU A 163 6.36 8.70 3.31
N VAL A 164 5.30 9.37 3.76
CA VAL A 164 5.11 9.71 5.18
C VAL A 164 5.03 8.45 6.04
N VAL A 165 4.27 7.45 5.62
CA VAL A 165 4.18 6.14 6.31
C VAL A 165 5.57 5.48 6.40
N THR A 166 6.30 5.43 5.29
CA THR A 166 7.64 4.80 5.25
C THR A 166 8.63 5.56 6.15
N MET A 167 8.58 6.89 6.16
CA MET A 167 9.39 7.71 7.04
C MET A 167 9.05 7.47 8.51
N HIS A 168 7.78 7.32 8.85
CA HIS A 168 7.34 6.99 10.20
C HIS A 168 7.87 5.61 10.63
N GLN A 169 7.65 4.58 9.81
CA GLN A 169 8.16 3.23 10.07
C GLN A 169 9.68 3.19 10.23
N SER A 170 10.42 3.95 9.42
CA SER A 170 11.88 4.08 9.53
C SER A 170 12.33 4.69 10.86
N LYS A 171 11.65 5.74 11.35
CA LYS A 171 11.92 6.34 12.67
C LYS A 171 11.65 5.34 13.80
N THR A 172 10.58 4.57 13.70
CA THR A 172 10.23 3.53 14.68
C THR A 172 11.29 2.43 14.72
N LEU A 173 11.69 1.91 13.55
CA LEU A 173 12.77 0.92 13.44
C LEU A 173 14.10 1.45 13.98
N HIS A 174 14.45 2.70 13.69
CA HIS A 174 15.67 3.32 14.22
C HIS A 174 15.64 3.41 15.76
N SER A 175 14.49 3.76 16.35
CA SER A 175 14.32 3.83 17.79
C SER A 175 14.43 2.45 18.46
N ILE A 176 13.86 1.42 17.83
CA ILE A 176 14.00 0.03 18.26
C ILE A 176 15.46 -0.40 18.21
N SER A 177 16.16 -0.15 17.09
CA SER A 177 17.59 -0.47 16.94
C SER A 177 18.43 0.11 18.08
N LYS A 178 18.26 1.40 18.39
CA LYS A 178 18.99 2.07 19.48
C LYS A 178 18.71 1.44 20.85
N THR A 179 17.48 1.00 21.08
CA THR A 179 17.08 0.34 22.32
C THR A 179 17.70 -1.06 22.44
N VAL A 180 17.75 -1.79 21.33
CA VAL A 180 18.41 -3.10 21.24
C VAL A 180 19.92 -2.96 21.48
N ASP A 181 20.58 -1.97 20.87
CA ASP A 181 22.02 -1.73 21.07
C ASP A 181 22.35 -1.38 22.54
N THR A 182 21.49 -0.59 23.17
CA THR A 182 21.63 -0.23 24.59
C THR A 182 21.42 -1.45 25.49
N THR A 183 20.43 -2.29 25.18
CA THR A 183 20.14 -3.52 25.93
C THR A 183 21.25 -4.56 25.76
N GLY A 184 21.76 -4.73 24.54
CA GLY A 184 22.89 -5.62 24.25
C GLY A 184 24.15 -5.23 25.01
N SER A 185 24.46 -3.93 25.06
CA SER A 185 25.56 -3.41 25.89
C SER A 185 25.34 -3.65 27.38
N GLY A 186 24.09 -3.55 27.85
CA GLY A 186 23.72 -3.87 29.23
C GLY A 186 23.87 -5.35 29.57
N VAL A 187 23.41 -6.25 28.69
CA VAL A 187 23.52 -7.70 28.85
C VAL A 187 24.99 -8.13 28.89
N ALA A 188 25.82 -7.64 27.96
CA ALA A 188 27.26 -7.94 27.95
C ALA A 188 27.95 -7.52 29.25
N ARG A 189 27.53 -6.39 29.84
CA ARG A 189 28.03 -5.93 31.14
C ARG A 189 27.61 -6.85 32.29
N VAL A 190 26.36 -7.33 32.28
CA VAL A 190 25.86 -8.28 33.30
C VAL A 190 26.57 -9.63 33.17
N GLU A 191 26.76 -10.13 31.96
CA GLU A 191 27.51 -11.38 31.71
C GLU A 191 28.95 -11.29 32.24
N GLY A 192 29.63 -10.16 32.02
CA GLY A 192 30.96 -9.91 32.59
C GLY A 192 30.98 -9.97 34.13
N LEU A 193 30.00 -9.35 34.79
CA LEU A 193 29.88 -9.39 36.25
C LEU A 193 29.56 -10.79 36.78
N VAL A 194 28.71 -11.55 36.09
CA VAL A 194 28.37 -12.94 36.46
C VAL A 194 29.61 -13.84 36.40
N LEU A 195 30.44 -13.68 35.35
CA LEU A 195 31.71 -14.40 35.22
C LEU A 195 32.69 -14.03 36.34
N GLU A 196 32.82 -12.74 36.65
CA GLU A 196 33.71 -12.25 37.71
C GLU A 196 33.29 -12.76 39.10
N VAL A 197 32.00 -12.67 39.45
CA VAL A 197 31.45 -13.20 40.71
C VAL A 197 31.62 -14.72 40.79
N GLY A 198 31.42 -15.43 39.67
CA GLY A 198 31.69 -16.87 39.57
C GLY A 198 33.15 -17.21 39.88
N TYR A 199 34.09 -16.44 39.32
CA TYR A 199 35.52 -16.61 39.56
C TYR A 199 35.90 -16.33 41.03
N MET A 200 35.39 -15.25 41.62
CA MET A 200 35.63 -14.92 43.03
C MET A 200 35.10 -16.02 43.97
N ARG A 201 33.90 -16.56 43.70
CA ARG A 201 33.35 -17.69 44.47
C ARG A 201 34.21 -18.95 44.33
N ALA A 202 34.72 -19.23 43.13
CA ALA A 202 35.61 -20.37 42.92
C ALA A 202 36.93 -20.26 43.69
N GLN A 203 37.50 -19.05 43.78
CA GLN A 203 38.70 -18.80 44.61
C GLN A 203 38.44 -19.00 46.10
N LEU A 204 37.31 -18.49 46.62
CA LEU A 204 36.95 -18.67 48.02
C LEU A 204 36.64 -20.14 48.38
N ALA A 205 36.17 -20.92 47.42
CA ALA A 205 35.92 -22.34 47.57
C ALA A 205 37.20 -23.21 47.45
N GLN A 206 38.35 -22.64 47.04
CA GLN A 206 39.59 -23.40 47.02
C GLN A 206 39.98 -23.75 48.46
N PRO A 207 40.20 -25.03 48.79
CA PRO A 207 40.67 -25.42 50.11
C PRO A 207 42.01 -24.70 50.33
N GLN A 208 42.09 -23.88 51.38
CA GLN A 208 43.34 -23.27 51.80
C GLN A 208 44.36 -24.40 51.90
N ARG A 209 45.29 -24.45 50.93
CA ARG A 209 46.47 -25.30 51.05
C ARG A 209 47.19 -24.75 52.27
N ARG A 210 46.98 -25.39 53.41
CA ARG A 210 47.78 -25.13 54.60
C ARG A 210 49.23 -25.27 54.14
N PRO A 211 50.09 -24.30 54.46
CA PRO A 211 51.50 -24.45 54.17
C PRO A 211 51.94 -25.79 54.76
N PRO A 212 52.75 -26.58 54.03
CA PRO A 212 53.30 -27.81 54.59
C PRO A 212 53.96 -27.42 55.92
N GLU A 213 53.56 -28.09 57.01
CA GLU A 213 54.23 -27.93 58.29
C GLU A 213 55.69 -28.32 58.06
N GLU A 214 56.56 -27.32 57.91
CA GLU A 214 58.00 -27.53 57.91
C GLU A 214 58.37 -27.98 59.32
N PHE A 215 58.46 -29.30 59.47
CA PHE A 215 59.02 -29.95 60.65
C PHE A 215 60.47 -29.50 60.80
N PHE A 216 60.71 -28.50 61.65
CA PHE A 216 62.05 -28.22 62.17
C PHE A 216 62.46 -29.38 63.09
N PHE A 217 63.35 -30.23 62.60
CA PHE A 217 64.14 -31.20 63.38
C PHE A 217 65.61 -30.81 63.32
#